data_AF-A0A327REG6-F1
#
_entry.id   AF-A0A327REG6-F1
#
_cell.length_a   1.000
_cell.length_b   1.000
_cell.length_c   1.000
_cell.angle_alpha   90.00
_cell.angle_beta   90.00
_cell.angle_gamma   90.00
#
_symmetry.space_group_name_H-M   'P 1'
#
loop_
_entity.id
_entity.type
_entity.pdbx_description
1 polymer ?
#
loop_
_entity_poly.entity_id
_entity_poly.type
_entity_poly.pdbx_seq_one_letter_code
_entity_poly.pdbx_strand_id
1 'polypeptide(L)'
;MAIINRKFFKNSIMVIMLLGLTSLVFHCKNGTKESEYFNPQILATHGNGEHFVGSKTCMECHRDIYSAHLKTAHFNSGAIADSSNIKGSFTEGANVLDLKAVEFQMLKDGEYFYQHTSIKNRSTEIPRTKFDIVIGSGVRGQSYLSWEKDELYQLQVSYYTPTDSWVNSPGYPNYYDEPRPIRDACLKCHITYAKNLEPAPQGNRFDKSQMIYGIDCERCHGPSAKHVVYHRENPELTAAKFTLKIGDLTRQQRLDLCAQCHSGPRSIVLKGNSFSYFTGEDLNHYSKNMDNGNPDQKLDVHGNQYGLLTRSECFKQTATMDCSTCHDPHRKQRGNAVYFNSKCISCHAEGKTVCSNMGTDKHIMANNCITCHMPTTPSQAMMVQLTKDSLETSFNIRTHLIGIYDQELWRD
;
A
#
# COMPACT_ATOMS: atom_id res chain seq x y z
N MET A 1 -50.08 71.78 -2.37
CA MET A 1 -48.78 71.10 -2.55
C MET A 1 -49.05 69.60 -2.54
N ALA A 2 -48.60 68.75 -3.46
CA ALA A 2 -47.65 68.89 -4.57
C ALA A 2 -48.14 67.99 -5.73
N ILE A 3 -47.98 68.46 -6.96
CA ILE A 3 -48.30 67.68 -8.17
C ILE A 3 -47.21 66.63 -8.33
N ILE A 4 -47.52 65.38 -7.98
CA ILE A 4 -46.58 64.27 -8.12
C ILE A 4 -46.33 64.04 -9.61
N ASN A 5 -45.09 64.32 -10.03
CA ASN A 5 -44.68 64.29 -11.43
C ASN A 5 -44.59 62.83 -11.91
N ARG A 6 -45.64 62.34 -12.60
CA ARG A 6 -45.72 60.98 -13.17
C ARG A 6 -44.49 60.57 -13.99
N LYS A 7 -43.78 61.54 -14.58
CA LYS A 7 -42.56 61.31 -15.36
C LYS A 7 -41.38 60.91 -14.48
N PHE A 8 -41.27 61.49 -13.28
CA PHE A 8 -40.27 61.13 -12.28
C PHE A 8 -40.47 59.69 -11.80
N PHE A 9 -41.72 59.30 -11.51
CA PHE A 9 -42.03 57.94 -11.05
C PHE A 9 -41.72 56.88 -12.11
N LYS A 10 -42.04 57.13 -13.38
CA LYS A 10 -41.68 56.24 -14.50
C LYS A 10 -40.17 56.11 -14.67
N ASN A 11 -39.42 57.21 -14.59
CA ASN A 11 -37.97 57.19 -14.71
C ASN A 11 -37.32 56.43 -13.54
N SER A 12 -37.80 56.62 -12.31
CA SER A 12 -37.32 55.88 -11.15
C SER A 12 -37.56 54.38 -11.26
N ILE A 13 -38.75 53.96 -11.73
CA ILE A 13 -39.05 52.53 -11.98
C ILE A 13 -38.09 51.97 -13.04
N MET A 14 -37.83 52.72 -14.11
CA MET A 14 -36.94 52.26 -15.19
C MET A 14 -35.50 52.08 -14.72
N VAL A 15 -34.99 53.00 -13.87
CA VAL A 15 -33.66 52.89 -13.26
C VAL A 15 -33.58 51.70 -12.30
N ILE A 16 -34.62 51.47 -11.50
CA ILE A 16 -34.68 50.31 -10.58
C ILE A 16 -34.70 48.99 -11.38
N MET A 17 -35.47 48.92 -12.47
CA MET A 17 -35.44 47.74 -13.35
C MET A 17 -34.07 47.54 -13.99
N LEU A 18 -33.41 48.62 -14.43
CA LEU A 18 -32.08 48.52 -15.03
C LEU A 18 -31.04 48.03 -14.02
N LEU A 19 -31.08 48.55 -12.78
CA LEU A 19 -30.21 48.12 -11.68
C LEU A 19 -30.50 46.68 -11.25
N GLY A 20 -31.77 46.28 -11.25
CA GLY A 20 -32.18 44.89 -11.00
C GLY A 20 -31.62 43.96 -12.08
N LEU A 21 -31.73 44.36 -13.35
CA LEU A 21 -31.22 43.58 -14.48
C LEU A 21 -29.69 43.49 -14.48
N THR A 22 -28.97 44.58 -14.19
CA THR A 22 -27.50 44.55 -14.09
C THR A 22 -27.02 43.72 -12.91
N SER A 23 -27.70 43.78 -11.75
CA SER A 23 -27.43 42.92 -10.61
C SER A 23 -27.67 41.44 -10.95
N LEU A 24 -28.77 41.13 -11.65
CA LEU A 24 -29.09 39.78 -12.09
C LEU A 24 -28.06 39.24 -13.08
N VAL A 25 -27.64 40.04 -14.07
CA VAL A 25 -26.59 39.66 -15.04
C VAL A 25 -25.25 39.48 -14.33
N PHE A 26 -24.90 40.34 -13.38
CA PHE A 26 -23.69 40.20 -12.56
C PHE A 26 -23.73 38.91 -11.73
N HIS A 27 -24.86 38.59 -11.09
CA HIS A 27 -25.04 37.34 -10.34
C HIS A 27 -25.08 36.10 -11.24
N CYS A 28 -25.62 36.17 -12.46
CA CYS A 28 -25.58 35.04 -13.40
C CYS A 28 -24.19 34.81 -13.98
N LYS A 29 -23.36 35.87 -14.14
CA LYS A 29 -21.97 35.74 -14.59
C LYS A 29 -21.01 35.31 -13.47
N ASN A 30 -21.22 35.81 -12.26
CA ASN A 30 -20.36 35.57 -11.09
C ASN A 30 -21.00 34.64 -10.06
N GLY A 31 -22.07 33.94 -10.41
CA GLY A 31 -22.65 32.92 -9.56
C GLY A 31 -21.60 31.85 -9.36
N THR A 32 -21.06 31.76 -8.16
CA THR A 32 -20.22 30.65 -7.71
C THR A 32 -21.01 29.38 -7.98
N LYS A 33 -20.66 28.69 -9.07
CA LYS A 33 -21.15 27.33 -9.32
C LYS A 33 -20.44 26.41 -8.33
N GLU A 34 -20.79 26.49 -7.06
CA GLU A 34 -20.62 25.35 -6.15
C GLU A 34 -21.64 24.29 -6.58
N SER A 35 -21.43 23.70 -7.76
CA SER A 35 -22.18 22.51 -8.13
C SER A 35 -21.55 21.35 -7.39
N GLU A 36 -22.35 20.59 -6.67
CA GLU A 36 -21.94 19.33 -6.03
C GLU A 36 -21.22 18.37 -7.00
N TYR A 37 -21.41 18.55 -8.32
CA TYR A 37 -20.72 17.81 -9.38
C TYR A 37 -19.19 17.88 -9.30
N PHE A 38 -18.60 18.98 -8.84
CA PHE A 38 -17.14 19.13 -8.80
C PHE A 38 -16.50 18.56 -7.53
N ASN A 39 -17.28 18.40 -6.46
CA ASN A 39 -16.77 17.97 -5.17
C ASN A 39 -16.72 16.44 -5.07
N PRO A 40 -15.53 15.83 -4.93
CA PRO A 40 -15.42 14.39 -4.74
C PRO A 40 -15.91 13.98 -3.34
N GLN A 41 -16.37 12.74 -3.20
CA GLN A 41 -16.64 12.16 -1.89
C GLN A 41 -15.35 12.08 -1.09
N ILE A 42 -15.37 12.62 0.13
CA ILE A 42 -14.27 12.49 1.08
C ILE A 42 -14.36 11.12 1.75
N LEU A 43 -13.31 10.32 1.63
CA LEU A 43 -13.23 8.97 2.22
C LEU A 43 -12.57 8.98 3.59
N ALA A 44 -11.60 9.87 3.81
CA ALA A 44 -10.94 10.03 5.10
C ALA A 44 -10.30 11.41 5.22
N THR A 45 -10.02 11.83 6.45
CA THR A 45 -9.30 13.08 6.73
C THR A 45 -7.99 12.78 7.46
N HIS A 46 -6.88 13.21 6.86
CA HIS A 46 -5.56 13.09 7.44
C HIS A 46 -5.41 13.96 8.70
N GLY A 47 -4.44 13.66 9.57
CA GLY A 47 -4.23 14.39 10.82
C GLY A 47 -3.87 15.87 10.65
N ASN A 48 -3.45 16.28 9.46
CA ASN A 48 -3.18 17.69 9.11
C ASN A 48 -4.40 18.42 8.50
N GLY A 49 -5.55 17.76 8.39
CA GLY A 49 -6.79 18.34 7.83
C GLY A 49 -6.96 18.18 6.32
N GLU A 50 -5.98 17.62 5.59
CA GLU A 50 -6.14 17.31 4.17
C GLU A 50 -7.02 16.06 3.96
N HIS A 51 -7.71 15.99 2.82
CA HIS A 51 -8.75 14.99 2.58
C HIS A 51 -8.41 14.01 1.47
N PHE A 52 -8.69 12.74 1.73
CA PHE A 52 -8.55 11.63 0.78
C PHE A 52 -9.84 11.44 -0.02
N VAL A 53 -9.70 11.15 -1.32
CA VAL A 53 -10.81 10.94 -2.26
C VAL A 53 -10.77 9.58 -2.95
N GLY A 54 -9.74 8.79 -2.67
CA GLY A 54 -9.55 7.43 -3.16
C GLY A 54 -9.14 7.36 -4.63
N SER A 55 -8.38 6.33 -4.95
CA SER A 55 -7.86 6.07 -6.31
C SER A 55 -8.91 6.04 -7.44
N LYS A 56 -10.17 5.68 -7.14
CA LYS A 56 -11.24 5.67 -8.15
C LYS A 56 -11.51 7.07 -8.72
N THR A 57 -11.36 8.11 -7.92
CA THR A 57 -11.48 9.51 -8.36
C THR A 57 -10.38 9.87 -9.36
N CYS A 58 -9.16 9.33 -9.16
CA CYS A 58 -8.04 9.56 -10.06
C CYS A 58 -8.25 8.98 -11.47
N MET A 59 -9.05 7.90 -11.60
CA MET A 59 -9.35 7.24 -12.87
C MET A 59 -9.99 8.17 -13.90
N GLU A 60 -10.75 9.17 -13.44
CA GLU A 60 -11.47 10.13 -14.29
C GLU A 60 -10.53 10.85 -15.26
N CYS A 61 -9.32 11.20 -14.80
CA CYS A 61 -8.30 11.90 -15.60
C CYS A 61 -7.07 11.02 -15.92
N HIS A 62 -6.75 10.02 -15.08
CA HIS A 62 -5.54 9.19 -15.18
C HIS A 62 -5.85 7.71 -15.44
N ARG A 63 -6.78 7.45 -16.35
CA ARG A 63 -7.32 6.10 -16.64
C ARG A 63 -6.26 5.03 -16.90
N ASP A 64 -5.24 5.34 -17.70
CA ASP A 64 -4.22 4.36 -18.11
C ASP A 64 -3.32 3.96 -16.93
N ILE A 65 -2.89 4.94 -16.14
CA ILE A 65 -2.07 4.73 -14.95
C ILE A 65 -2.88 3.97 -13.91
N TYR A 66 -4.13 4.37 -13.67
CA TYR A 66 -5.04 3.68 -12.76
C TYR A 66 -5.21 2.20 -13.16
N SER A 67 -5.52 1.94 -14.43
CA SER A 67 -5.75 0.57 -14.94
C SER A 67 -4.51 -0.31 -14.86
N ALA A 68 -3.31 0.26 -15.02
CA ALA A 68 -2.06 -0.44 -14.81
C ALA A 68 -1.80 -0.71 -13.32
N HIS A 69 -2.07 0.29 -12.47
CA HIS A 69 -1.81 0.25 -11.03
C HIS A 69 -2.67 -0.79 -10.31
N LEU A 70 -3.94 -0.99 -10.71
CA LEU A 70 -4.81 -2.05 -10.18
C LEU A 70 -4.19 -3.45 -10.25
N LYS A 71 -3.28 -3.68 -11.21
CA LYS A 71 -2.61 -4.99 -11.41
C LYS A 71 -1.37 -5.15 -10.55
N THR A 72 -0.98 -4.13 -9.79
CA THR A 72 0.25 -4.13 -8.97
C THR A 72 0.03 -4.83 -7.63
N ALA A 73 1.12 -5.30 -7.03
CA ALA A 73 1.07 -5.84 -5.68
C ALA A 73 0.76 -4.74 -4.62
N HIS A 74 1.07 -3.48 -4.92
CA HIS A 74 0.74 -2.34 -4.05
C HIS A 74 -0.77 -2.20 -3.89
N PHE A 75 -1.50 -2.06 -5.00
CA PHE A 75 -2.95 -1.94 -4.95
C PHE A 75 -3.61 -3.14 -4.26
N ASN A 76 -3.15 -4.36 -4.56
CA ASN A 76 -3.72 -5.59 -4.00
C ASN A 76 -3.24 -5.91 -2.57
N SER A 77 -2.42 -5.06 -1.94
CA SER A 77 -1.81 -5.36 -0.62
C SER A 77 -2.81 -5.37 0.54
N GLY A 78 -3.99 -4.82 0.34
CA GLY A 78 -5.07 -4.81 1.32
C GLY A 78 -6.42 -4.62 0.63
N ALA A 79 -7.44 -5.34 1.04
CA ALA A 79 -8.79 -5.26 0.45
C ALA A 79 -9.85 -5.76 1.42
N ILE A 80 -11.12 -5.49 1.11
CA ILE A 80 -12.24 -6.19 1.75
C ILE A 80 -12.14 -7.69 1.40
N ALA A 81 -12.42 -8.54 2.38
CA ALA A 81 -12.48 -9.98 2.18
C ALA A 81 -13.78 -10.39 1.48
N ASP A 82 -13.66 -10.62 0.17
CA ASP A 82 -14.73 -11.11 -0.69
C ASP A 82 -14.21 -12.18 -1.66
N SER A 83 -15.11 -12.72 -2.48
CA SER A 83 -14.81 -13.78 -3.44
C SER A 83 -13.77 -13.39 -4.51
N SER A 84 -13.55 -12.10 -4.75
CA SER A 84 -12.57 -11.59 -5.72
C SER A 84 -11.19 -11.36 -5.11
N ASN A 85 -11.13 -11.11 -3.80
CA ASN A 85 -9.90 -10.73 -3.11
C ASN A 85 -9.27 -11.87 -2.31
N ILE A 86 -10.05 -12.88 -1.89
CA ILE A 86 -9.52 -14.06 -1.20
C ILE A 86 -8.99 -15.08 -2.22
N LYS A 87 -7.73 -15.49 -2.05
CA LYS A 87 -7.07 -16.48 -2.92
C LYS A 87 -7.29 -17.93 -2.49
N GLY A 88 -7.46 -18.16 -1.19
CA GLY A 88 -7.57 -19.51 -0.63
C GLY A 88 -8.88 -20.20 -1.02
N SER A 89 -8.82 -21.53 -1.17
CA SER A 89 -9.97 -22.35 -1.56
C SER A 89 -10.90 -22.64 -0.38
N PHE A 90 -12.21 -22.57 -0.64
CA PHE A 90 -13.27 -22.94 0.30
C PHE A 90 -13.96 -24.26 -0.08
N THR A 91 -13.44 -24.97 -1.08
CA THR A 91 -13.94 -26.28 -1.51
C THR A 91 -13.54 -27.35 -0.49
N GLU A 92 -14.47 -28.27 -0.20
CA GLU A 92 -14.24 -29.41 0.69
C GLU A 92 -12.95 -30.17 0.30
N GLY A 93 -12.11 -30.45 1.31
CA GLY A 93 -10.81 -31.10 1.15
C GLY A 93 -9.65 -30.14 0.86
N ALA A 94 -9.92 -28.93 0.36
CA ALA A 94 -8.93 -27.86 0.17
C ALA A 94 -9.13 -26.69 1.15
N ASN A 95 -10.14 -26.78 2.02
CA ASN A 95 -10.57 -25.73 2.94
C ASN A 95 -10.24 -26.04 4.40
N VAL A 96 -9.22 -26.87 4.66
CA VAL A 96 -8.83 -27.27 6.01
C VAL A 96 -7.37 -26.93 6.26
N LEU A 97 -7.09 -26.35 7.42
CA LEU A 97 -5.76 -26.26 8.02
C LEU A 97 -5.75 -27.14 9.27
N ASP A 98 -5.02 -28.25 9.20
CA ASP A 98 -4.87 -29.16 10.34
C ASP A 98 -3.55 -28.92 11.08
N LEU A 99 -3.63 -28.49 12.34
CA LEU A 99 -2.47 -28.30 13.22
C LEU A 99 -2.43 -29.36 14.32
N LYS A 100 -1.42 -29.28 15.20
CA LYS A 100 -1.18 -30.31 16.21
C LYS A 100 -2.34 -30.46 17.20
N ALA A 101 -2.86 -29.34 17.70
CA ALA A 101 -3.91 -29.33 18.74
C ALA A 101 -5.21 -28.66 18.31
N VAL A 102 -5.27 -28.11 17.10
CA VAL A 102 -6.43 -27.37 16.58
C VAL A 102 -6.56 -27.62 15.07
N GLU A 103 -7.79 -27.65 14.58
CA GLU A 103 -8.12 -27.67 13.16
C GLU A 103 -8.92 -26.41 12.84
N PHE A 104 -8.66 -25.82 11.68
CA PHE A 104 -9.45 -24.73 11.13
C PHE A 104 -10.10 -25.18 9.83
N GLN A 105 -11.40 -24.96 9.71
CA GLN A 105 -12.13 -25.15 8.47
C GLN A 105 -12.55 -23.80 7.91
N MET A 106 -12.24 -23.56 6.65
CA MET A 106 -12.57 -22.34 5.93
C MET A 106 -13.94 -22.54 5.29
N LEU A 107 -14.88 -21.69 5.69
CA LEU A 107 -16.29 -21.80 5.32
C LEU A 107 -16.73 -20.59 4.50
N LYS A 108 -17.60 -20.84 3.53
CA LYS A 108 -18.32 -19.82 2.79
C LYS A 108 -19.82 -19.97 3.08
N ASP A 109 -20.46 -18.87 3.47
CA ASP A 109 -21.90 -18.79 3.72
C ASP A 109 -22.45 -17.54 3.03
N GLY A 110 -23.13 -17.74 1.90
CA GLY A 110 -23.50 -16.65 0.99
C GLY A 110 -22.26 -15.88 0.48
N GLU A 111 -22.25 -14.57 0.71
CA GLU A 111 -21.13 -13.68 0.34
C GLU A 111 -20.05 -13.57 1.42
N TYR A 112 -20.22 -14.25 2.56
CA TYR A 112 -19.32 -14.15 3.69
C TYR A 112 -18.40 -15.36 3.80
N PHE A 113 -17.19 -15.11 4.29
CA PHE A 113 -16.12 -16.09 4.46
C PHE A 113 -15.70 -16.14 5.91
N TYR A 114 -15.37 -17.33 6.40
CA TYR A 114 -15.08 -17.56 7.81
C TYR A 114 -13.95 -18.56 7.98
N GLN A 115 -13.27 -18.48 9.13
CA GLN A 115 -12.65 -19.66 9.73
C GLN A 115 -13.59 -20.21 10.82
N HIS A 116 -13.70 -21.52 10.89
CA HIS A 116 -14.31 -22.24 11.99
C HIS A 116 -13.23 -23.05 12.70
N THR A 117 -13.19 -22.97 14.03
CA THR A 117 -12.10 -23.51 14.84
C THR A 117 -12.59 -24.70 15.65
N SER A 118 -11.90 -25.83 15.53
CA SER A 118 -12.13 -27.04 16.32
C SER A 118 -10.89 -27.39 17.13
N ILE A 119 -10.97 -27.28 18.47
CA ILE A 119 -9.88 -27.70 19.35
C ILE A 119 -9.92 -29.23 19.51
N LYS A 120 -8.82 -29.91 19.18
CA LYS A 120 -8.74 -31.37 19.29
C LYS A 120 -8.83 -31.79 20.76
N ASN A 121 -9.57 -32.87 21.02
CA ASN A 121 -9.81 -33.42 22.35
C ASN A 121 -10.53 -32.46 23.32
N ARG A 122 -11.24 -31.45 22.80
CA ARG A 122 -12.18 -30.62 23.57
C ARG A 122 -13.46 -30.43 22.78
N SER A 123 -14.59 -30.45 23.47
CA SER A 123 -15.91 -30.20 22.86
C SER A 123 -16.31 -28.73 22.87
N THR A 124 -15.39 -27.82 23.21
CA THR A 124 -15.67 -26.38 23.24
C THR A 124 -15.86 -25.88 21.82
N GLU A 125 -17.07 -25.44 21.53
CA GLU A 125 -17.39 -24.81 20.26
C GLU A 125 -16.89 -23.36 20.26
N ILE A 126 -16.02 -23.03 19.30
CA ILE A 126 -15.59 -21.65 19.07
C ILE A 126 -16.43 -21.11 17.91
N PRO A 127 -17.14 -19.98 18.09
CA PRO A 127 -17.92 -19.38 17.02
C PRO A 127 -17.07 -19.10 15.78
N ARG A 128 -17.66 -19.29 14.60
CA ARG A 128 -17.00 -18.94 13.33
C ARG A 128 -16.59 -17.46 13.33
N THR A 129 -15.35 -17.18 12.96
CA THR A 129 -14.82 -15.82 12.86
C THR A 129 -14.78 -15.39 11.40
N LYS A 130 -15.34 -14.23 11.11
CA LYS A 130 -15.49 -13.73 9.75
C LYS A 130 -14.16 -13.21 9.19
N PHE A 131 -13.92 -13.38 7.90
CA PHE A 131 -12.89 -12.63 7.19
C PHE A 131 -13.51 -11.30 6.76
N ASP A 132 -13.03 -10.19 7.32
CA ASP A 132 -13.47 -8.84 6.96
C ASP A 132 -12.48 -8.15 6.03
N ILE A 133 -11.18 -8.33 6.28
CA ILE A 133 -10.11 -7.69 5.50
C ILE A 133 -9.07 -8.73 5.11
N VAL A 134 -8.60 -8.66 3.88
CA VAL A 134 -7.42 -9.39 3.39
C VAL A 134 -6.23 -8.44 3.43
N ILE A 135 -5.12 -8.87 4.00
CA ILE A 135 -3.82 -8.19 3.87
C ILE A 135 -2.80 -9.12 3.21
N GLY A 136 -1.90 -8.51 2.43
CA GLY A 136 -0.97 -9.23 1.55
C GLY A 136 -1.51 -9.35 0.13
N SER A 137 -0.64 -9.07 -0.84
CA SER A 137 -1.01 -9.03 -2.27
C SER A 137 -1.35 -10.37 -2.92
N GLY A 138 -1.26 -11.48 -2.17
CA GLY A 138 -1.39 -12.84 -2.73
C GLY A 138 -0.26 -13.22 -3.67
N VAL A 139 0.84 -12.46 -3.71
CA VAL A 139 2.07 -12.83 -4.42
C VAL A 139 2.82 -13.94 -3.67
N ARG A 140 2.85 -13.85 -2.35
CA ARG A 140 3.48 -14.84 -1.46
C ARG A 140 2.46 -15.47 -0.52
N GLY A 141 1.49 -14.69 -0.09
CA GLY A 141 0.40 -15.15 0.76
C GLY A 141 -0.55 -14.02 1.09
N GLN A 142 -1.57 -14.38 1.85
CA GLN A 142 -2.59 -13.50 2.40
C GLN A 142 -2.84 -13.88 3.86
N SER A 143 -3.03 -12.87 4.71
CA SER A 143 -3.58 -13.04 6.05
C SER A 143 -4.93 -12.35 6.13
N TYR A 144 -5.78 -12.83 7.03
CA TYR A 144 -7.16 -12.38 7.15
C TYR A 144 -7.36 -11.70 8.50
N LEU A 145 -8.12 -10.61 8.48
CA LEU A 145 -8.44 -9.84 9.67
C LEU A 145 -9.96 -9.84 9.90
N SER A 146 -10.37 -9.82 11.16
CA SER A 146 -11.76 -9.73 11.59
C SER A 146 -11.96 -8.52 12.47
N TRP A 147 -13.10 -7.87 12.32
CA TRP A 147 -13.55 -6.85 13.25
C TRP A 147 -14.27 -7.46 14.45
N GLU A 148 -14.02 -6.89 15.62
CA GLU A 148 -14.91 -6.96 16.77
C GLU A 148 -15.27 -5.53 17.18
N LYS A 149 -16.52 -5.10 16.95
CA LYS A 149 -16.92 -3.68 17.05
C LYS A 149 -15.96 -2.80 16.23
N ASP A 150 -15.12 -1.98 16.85
CA ASP A 150 -14.11 -1.12 16.22
C ASP A 150 -12.67 -1.63 16.41
N GLU A 151 -12.48 -2.78 17.05
CA GLU A 151 -11.21 -3.47 17.25
C GLU A 151 -10.90 -4.41 16.08
N LEU A 152 -9.65 -4.39 15.59
CA LEU A 152 -9.21 -5.24 14.49
C LEU A 152 -8.27 -6.33 14.99
N TYR A 153 -8.47 -7.56 14.52
CA TYR A 153 -7.67 -8.71 14.90
C TYR A 153 -7.21 -9.52 13.69
N GLN A 154 -6.01 -10.07 13.75
CA GLN A 154 -5.52 -11.07 12.82
C GLN A 154 -6.08 -12.43 13.18
N LEU A 155 -6.44 -13.21 12.17
CA LEU A 155 -6.85 -14.59 12.32
C LEU A 155 -5.64 -15.53 12.24
N GLN A 156 -5.77 -16.68 12.89
CA GLN A 156 -4.72 -17.69 12.96
C GLN A 156 -4.49 -18.40 11.61
N VAL A 157 -5.46 -18.35 10.70
CA VAL A 157 -5.30 -18.87 9.34
C VAL A 157 -4.75 -17.79 8.39
N SER A 158 -3.81 -18.20 7.55
CA SER A 158 -3.34 -17.47 6.37
C SER A 158 -3.36 -18.38 5.14
N TYR A 159 -3.24 -17.81 3.95
CA TYR A 159 -3.08 -18.54 2.69
C TYR A 159 -1.67 -18.35 2.16
N TYR A 160 -1.03 -19.43 1.72
CA TYR A 160 0.32 -19.43 1.17
C TYR A 160 0.27 -19.78 -0.32
N THR A 161 0.62 -18.80 -1.15
CA THR A 161 0.47 -18.89 -2.61
C THR A 161 1.37 -19.96 -3.27
N PRO A 162 2.65 -20.15 -2.87
CA PRO A 162 3.54 -21.11 -3.52
C PRO A 162 3.08 -22.57 -3.47
N THR A 163 2.36 -22.98 -2.43
CA THR A 163 1.81 -24.34 -2.31
C THR A 163 0.29 -24.39 -2.46
N ASP A 164 -0.34 -23.25 -2.79
CA ASP A 164 -1.79 -23.11 -2.92
C ASP A 164 -2.56 -23.70 -1.72
N SER A 165 -2.11 -23.39 -0.50
CA SER A 165 -2.64 -24.01 0.72
C SER A 165 -2.87 -23.03 1.85
N TRP A 166 -3.81 -23.38 2.73
CA TRP A 166 -3.95 -22.71 4.02
C TRP A 166 -2.78 -23.08 4.92
N VAL A 167 -2.31 -22.11 5.70
CA VAL A 167 -1.16 -22.23 6.60
C VAL A 167 -1.43 -21.48 7.90
N ASN A 168 -0.69 -21.83 8.95
CA ASN A 168 -0.73 -21.07 10.18
C ASN A 168 -0.13 -19.68 9.94
N SER A 169 -0.83 -18.64 10.39
CA SER A 169 -0.36 -17.25 10.33
C SER A 169 0.99 -17.11 11.04
N PRO A 170 1.98 -16.39 10.47
CA PRO A 170 3.32 -16.31 11.04
C PRO A 170 3.32 -15.88 12.52
N GLY A 171 4.01 -16.66 13.36
CA GLY A 171 4.15 -16.41 14.79
C GLY A 171 2.97 -16.83 15.67
N TYR A 172 1.95 -17.50 15.13
CA TYR A 172 0.95 -18.20 15.94
C TYR A 172 1.49 -19.55 16.44
N PRO A 173 1.10 -20.03 17.64
CA PRO A 173 1.39 -21.38 18.07
C PRO A 173 0.61 -22.44 17.27
N ASN A 174 0.90 -23.71 17.48
CA ASN A 174 0.22 -24.86 16.85
C ASN A 174 -1.01 -25.38 17.62
N TYR A 175 -1.46 -24.61 18.61
CA TYR A 175 -2.70 -24.75 19.35
C TYR A 175 -3.57 -23.51 19.13
N TYR A 176 -4.84 -23.56 19.53
CA TYR A 176 -5.71 -22.39 19.45
C TYR A 176 -5.19 -21.24 20.30
N ASP A 177 -4.95 -20.10 19.66
CA ASP A 177 -4.65 -18.85 20.34
C ASP A 177 -5.68 -17.80 19.94
N GLU A 178 -5.95 -16.84 20.82
CA GLU A 178 -6.91 -15.79 20.53
C GLU A 178 -6.44 -14.94 19.33
N PRO A 179 -7.37 -14.37 18.54
CA PRO A 179 -7.03 -13.43 17.47
C PRO A 179 -6.08 -12.32 17.97
N ARG A 180 -5.00 -12.04 17.23
CA ARG A 180 -3.95 -11.09 17.64
C ARG A 180 -4.38 -9.67 17.28
N PRO A 181 -4.32 -8.70 18.21
CA PRO A 181 -4.72 -7.32 17.91
C PRO A 181 -3.84 -6.71 16.81
N ILE A 182 -4.48 -6.16 15.77
CA ILE A 182 -3.80 -5.47 14.67
C ILE A 182 -3.60 -4.01 15.02
N ARG A 183 -2.35 -3.59 15.03
CA ARG A 183 -1.95 -2.20 15.22
C ARG A 183 -1.73 -1.51 13.87
N ASP A 184 -1.70 -0.19 13.90
CA ASP A 184 -1.44 0.64 12.72
C ASP A 184 -0.10 0.32 12.02
N ALA A 185 0.89 -0.16 12.78
CA ALA A 185 2.19 -0.57 12.26
C ALA A 185 2.10 -1.72 11.24
N CYS A 186 1.10 -2.61 11.38
CA CYS A 186 0.81 -3.63 10.37
C CYS A 186 0.11 -2.99 9.17
N LEU A 187 -0.90 -2.16 9.42
CA LEU A 187 -1.73 -1.58 8.37
C LEU A 187 -0.97 -0.60 7.45
N LYS A 188 0.00 0.16 7.98
CA LYS A 188 0.72 1.20 7.22
C LYS A 188 1.39 0.71 5.94
N CYS A 189 1.68 -0.59 5.84
CA CYS A 189 2.30 -1.23 4.67
C CYS A 189 1.30 -1.97 3.75
N HIS A 190 0.05 -2.09 4.17
CA HIS A 190 -0.97 -2.87 3.48
C HIS A 190 -2.14 -2.03 2.97
N ILE A 191 -2.39 -0.88 3.59
CA ILE A 191 -3.49 0.01 3.24
C ILE A 191 -3.00 1.46 3.13
N THR A 192 -3.82 2.31 2.51
CA THR A 192 -3.50 3.72 2.25
C THR A 192 -3.66 4.55 3.51
N TYR A 193 -4.76 4.33 4.23
CA TYR A 193 -5.07 5.08 5.44
C TYR A 193 -6.02 4.30 6.35
N ALA A 194 -5.83 4.43 7.66
CA ALA A 194 -6.84 4.09 8.66
C ALA A 194 -6.82 5.12 9.78
N LYS A 195 -8.00 5.65 10.11
CA LYS A 195 -8.15 6.57 11.24
C LYS A 195 -8.14 5.79 12.55
N ASN A 196 -7.07 5.93 13.32
CA ASN A 196 -7.02 5.44 14.70
C ASN A 196 -8.07 6.16 15.57
N LEU A 197 -8.72 5.41 16.45
CA LEU A 197 -9.58 5.93 17.52
C LEU A 197 -8.85 6.07 18.85
N GLU A 198 -7.64 5.51 18.94
CA GLU A 198 -6.80 5.50 20.13
C GLU A 198 -5.37 5.99 19.81
N PRO A 199 -4.64 6.55 20.79
CA PRO A 199 -3.26 7.00 20.57
C PRO A 199 -2.31 5.83 20.26
N ALA A 200 -1.52 5.96 19.18
CA ALA A 200 -0.42 5.06 18.90
C ALA A 200 0.69 5.13 19.97
N PRO A 201 1.54 4.10 20.12
CA PRO A 201 1.57 2.83 19.37
C PRO A 201 0.69 1.73 19.99
N GLN A 202 -0.17 2.08 20.95
CA GLN A 202 -1.07 1.14 21.61
C GLN A 202 -2.47 1.22 20.97
N GLY A 203 -3.26 0.16 21.10
CA GLY A 203 -4.61 0.11 20.54
C GLY A 203 -4.69 -0.52 19.15
N ASN A 204 -5.84 -1.13 18.91
CA ASN A 204 -6.24 -1.81 17.67
C ASN A 204 -7.60 -1.30 17.19
N ARG A 205 -8.01 -0.10 17.65
CA ARG A 205 -9.30 0.50 17.34
C ARG A 205 -9.23 1.53 16.22
N PHE A 206 -10.10 1.37 15.23
CA PHE A 206 -10.12 2.21 14.03
C PHE A 206 -11.55 2.57 13.61
N ASP A 207 -11.70 3.76 13.03
CA ASP A 207 -12.94 4.15 12.35
C ASP A 207 -13.02 3.45 10.99
N LYS A 208 -13.90 2.45 10.88
CA LYS A 208 -14.11 1.67 9.65
C LYS A 208 -14.53 2.53 8.47
N SER A 209 -15.23 3.64 8.72
CA SER A 209 -15.71 4.52 7.64
C SER A 209 -14.58 5.34 7.01
N GLN A 210 -13.44 5.46 7.71
CA GLN A 210 -12.25 6.20 7.27
C GLN A 210 -11.05 5.26 7.07
N MET A 211 -11.33 4.10 6.47
CA MET A 211 -10.31 3.13 6.07
C MET A 211 -10.24 3.03 4.54
N ILE A 212 -9.06 3.25 3.97
CA ILE A 212 -8.81 3.21 2.53
C ILE A 212 -7.86 2.05 2.26
N TYR A 213 -8.38 1.00 1.65
CA TYR A 213 -7.66 -0.25 1.37
C TYR A 213 -6.65 -0.12 0.22
N GLY A 214 -5.73 -1.08 0.18
CA GLY A 214 -4.64 -1.14 -0.79
C GLY A 214 -3.62 -0.03 -0.58
N ILE A 215 -2.44 -0.17 -1.16
CA ILE A 215 -1.53 0.97 -1.34
C ILE A 215 -1.98 1.66 -2.62
N ASP A 216 -2.80 2.70 -2.49
CA ASP A 216 -3.43 3.42 -3.58
C ASP A 216 -2.64 4.68 -3.98
N CYS A 217 -3.18 5.47 -4.92
CA CYS A 217 -2.55 6.69 -5.41
C CYS A 217 -2.14 7.66 -4.28
N GLU A 218 -3.04 7.88 -3.33
CA GLU A 218 -2.87 8.90 -2.29
C GLU A 218 -1.93 8.45 -1.18
N ARG A 219 -1.55 7.16 -1.14
CA ARG A 219 -0.47 6.67 -0.25
C ARG A 219 0.89 7.19 -0.67
N CYS A 220 1.08 7.48 -1.96
CA CYS A 220 2.34 8.00 -2.52
C CYS A 220 2.24 9.47 -2.97
N HIS A 221 1.06 9.95 -3.32
CA HIS A 221 0.84 11.34 -3.76
C HIS A 221 0.26 12.25 -2.66
N GLY A 222 -0.13 11.67 -1.52
CA GLY A 222 -0.84 12.35 -0.45
C GLY A 222 -2.34 12.56 -0.75
N PRO A 223 -3.11 13.00 0.25
CA PRO A 223 -4.52 13.37 0.08
C PRO A 223 -4.67 14.45 -1.00
N SER A 224 -5.54 14.22 -1.97
CA SER A 224 -5.57 14.97 -3.24
C SER A 224 -6.93 15.63 -3.54
N ALA A 225 -7.81 15.81 -2.54
CA ALA A 225 -9.12 16.45 -2.75
C ALA A 225 -9.03 17.82 -3.45
N LYS A 226 -8.14 18.70 -2.98
CA LYS A 226 -7.93 20.04 -3.55
C LYS A 226 -7.43 19.98 -5.01
N HIS A 227 -6.58 19.00 -5.32
CA HIS A 227 -6.12 18.75 -6.68
C HIS A 227 -7.28 18.39 -7.61
N VAL A 228 -8.14 17.47 -7.16
CA VAL A 228 -9.29 17.02 -7.93
C VAL A 228 -10.29 18.16 -8.17
N VAL A 229 -10.67 18.90 -7.13
CA VAL A 229 -11.60 20.03 -7.25
C VAL A 229 -11.08 21.06 -8.25
N TYR A 230 -9.82 21.48 -8.09
CA TYR A 230 -9.23 22.49 -8.98
C TYR A 230 -9.22 22.06 -10.46
N HIS A 231 -8.83 20.82 -10.75
CA HIS A 231 -8.76 20.34 -12.15
C HIS A 231 -10.13 20.05 -12.74
N ARG A 232 -11.13 19.68 -11.93
CA ARG A 232 -12.52 19.57 -12.38
C ARG A 232 -13.13 20.93 -12.73
N GLU A 233 -12.76 21.98 -12.01
CA GLU A 233 -13.16 23.37 -12.30
C GLU A 233 -12.41 23.98 -13.50
N ASN A 234 -11.21 23.47 -13.79
CA ASN A 234 -10.32 24.00 -14.83
C ASN A 234 -9.81 22.87 -15.78
N PRO A 235 -10.69 22.18 -16.51
CA PRO A 235 -10.36 20.94 -17.24
C PRO A 235 -9.36 21.11 -18.38
N GLU A 236 -9.16 22.33 -18.89
CA GLU A 236 -8.17 22.65 -19.92
C GLU A 236 -6.75 22.79 -19.38
N LEU A 237 -6.57 22.92 -18.06
CA LEU A 237 -5.26 23.07 -17.44
C LEU A 237 -4.62 21.70 -17.21
N THR A 238 -3.42 21.50 -17.76
CA THR A 238 -2.69 20.23 -17.63
C THR A 238 -1.60 20.26 -16.56
N ALA A 239 -1.22 21.45 -16.09
CA ALA A 239 -0.20 21.59 -15.07
C ALA A 239 -0.75 21.20 -13.70
N ALA A 240 -0.12 20.23 -13.04
CA ALA A 240 -0.52 19.78 -11.70
C ALA A 240 -0.49 20.94 -10.68
N LYS A 241 -1.57 21.05 -9.89
CA LYS A 241 -1.80 22.02 -8.82
C LYS A 241 -2.37 21.32 -7.60
N PHE A 242 -2.09 21.84 -6.41
CA PHE A 242 -2.56 21.32 -5.12
C PHE A 242 -2.26 19.83 -4.87
N THR A 243 -1.20 19.33 -5.48
CA THR A 243 -0.66 17.99 -5.26
C THR A 243 0.85 18.06 -5.29
N LEU A 244 1.50 17.11 -4.63
CA LEU A 244 2.94 17.02 -4.60
C LEU A 244 3.49 16.53 -5.94
N LYS A 245 4.48 17.24 -6.46
CA LYS A 245 5.27 16.79 -7.61
C LYS A 245 6.46 15.98 -7.10
N ILE A 246 6.38 14.66 -7.21
CA ILE A 246 7.44 13.74 -6.74
C ILE A 246 8.80 14.07 -7.38
N GLY A 247 8.82 14.56 -8.63
CA GLY A 247 10.05 14.97 -9.31
C GLY A 247 10.76 16.17 -8.68
N ASP A 248 10.05 17.02 -7.94
CA ASP A 248 10.61 18.20 -7.27
C ASP A 248 11.19 17.86 -5.89
N LEU A 249 10.97 16.64 -5.39
CA LEU A 249 11.48 16.18 -4.11
C LEU A 249 12.99 15.94 -4.16
N THR A 250 13.67 16.18 -3.04
CA THR A 250 15.05 15.72 -2.84
C THR A 250 15.14 14.20 -2.95
N ARG A 251 16.34 13.68 -3.23
CA ARG A 251 16.58 12.23 -3.28
C ARG A 251 16.13 11.52 -2.00
N GLN A 252 16.44 12.09 -0.83
CA GLN A 252 16.06 11.48 0.45
C GLN A 252 14.53 11.44 0.61
N GLN A 253 13.82 12.52 0.28
CA GLN A 253 12.36 12.52 0.33
C GLN A 253 11.74 11.48 -0.61
N ARG A 254 12.29 11.29 -1.82
CA ARG A 254 11.81 10.23 -2.73
C ARG A 254 12.05 8.82 -2.19
N LEU A 255 13.20 8.61 -1.54
CA LEU A 255 13.50 7.35 -0.87
C LEU A 255 12.58 7.11 0.33
N ASP A 256 12.29 8.16 1.10
CA ASP A 256 11.40 8.13 2.26
C ASP A 256 9.99 7.67 1.90
N LEU A 257 9.49 8.04 0.71
CA LEU A 257 8.20 7.56 0.18
C LEU A 257 8.13 6.03 0.16
N CYS A 258 9.22 5.38 -0.21
CA CYS A 258 9.30 3.92 -0.25
C CYS A 258 9.66 3.37 1.13
N ALA A 259 10.56 4.03 1.85
CA ALA A 259 11.08 3.59 3.13
C ALA A 259 10.01 3.55 4.23
N GLN A 260 8.90 4.28 4.09
CA GLN A 260 7.76 4.18 5.01
C GLN A 260 7.28 2.71 5.20
N CYS A 261 7.46 1.88 4.17
CA CYS A 261 7.13 0.45 4.18
C CYS A 261 8.32 -0.47 3.91
N HIS A 262 9.26 -0.04 3.04
CA HIS A 262 10.35 -0.87 2.52
C HIS A 262 11.69 -0.64 3.24
N SER A 263 11.70 -0.23 4.50
CA SER A 263 12.93 -0.06 5.31
C SER A 263 12.97 -0.89 6.60
N GLY A 264 12.33 -2.05 6.62
CA GLY A 264 12.21 -2.89 7.80
C GLY A 264 11.02 -2.48 8.68
N PRO A 265 10.96 -2.94 9.94
CA PRO A 265 9.76 -2.78 10.76
C PRO A 265 9.40 -1.32 11.08
N ARG A 266 10.39 -0.41 11.15
CA ARG A 266 10.26 0.99 11.62
C ARG A 266 9.27 1.12 12.77
N SER A 267 9.50 0.36 13.84
CA SER A 267 8.52 0.18 14.94
C SER A 267 8.52 1.32 15.95
N ILE A 268 9.53 2.20 15.94
CA ILE A 268 9.58 3.35 16.84
C ILE A 268 8.83 4.51 16.19
N VAL A 269 7.68 4.89 16.75
CA VAL A 269 6.91 6.08 16.35
C VAL A 269 7.41 7.27 17.16
N LEU A 270 7.78 8.36 16.47
CA LEU A 270 8.34 9.58 17.06
C LEU A 270 7.33 10.73 17.07
N LYS A 271 6.40 10.77 16.10
CA LYS A 271 5.37 11.80 16.00
C LYS A 271 4.06 11.18 15.51
N GLY A 272 2.99 11.38 16.27
CA GLY A 272 1.65 10.91 15.93
C GLY A 272 1.54 9.38 15.92
N ASN A 273 1.19 8.82 14.77
CA ASN A 273 0.94 7.41 14.51
C ASN A 273 1.55 6.96 13.17
N SER A 274 1.38 5.69 12.80
CA SER A 274 1.97 5.11 11.58
C SER A 274 1.46 5.73 10.27
N PHE A 275 0.36 6.49 10.32
CA PHE A 275 -0.23 7.22 9.19
C PHE A 275 0.00 8.73 9.25
N SER A 276 0.83 9.22 10.18
CA SER A 276 1.04 10.67 10.38
C SER A 276 2.08 11.28 9.44
N TYR A 277 2.95 10.47 8.84
CA TYR A 277 3.91 10.91 7.83
C TYR A 277 3.16 11.45 6.61
N PHE A 278 3.44 12.70 6.23
CA PHE A 278 2.94 13.27 4.99
C PHE A 278 4.01 13.17 3.90
N THR A 279 3.60 12.74 2.71
CA THR A 279 4.46 12.60 1.54
C THR A 279 5.26 13.88 1.28
N GLY A 280 6.58 13.76 1.18
CA GLY A 280 7.50 14.88 0.96
C GLY A 280 8.09 15.47 2.24
N GLU A 281 7.69 15.01 3.43
CA GLU A 281 8.40 15.31 4.67
C GLU A 281 9.61 14.37 4.87
N ASP A 282 10.41 14.64 5.90
CA ASP A 282 11.47 13.72 6.37
C ASP A 282 10.85 12.61 7.23
N LEU A 283 10.97 11.37 6.78
CA LEU A 283 10.38 10.22 7.46
C LEU A 283 10.98 9.97 8.85
N ASN A 284 12.23 10.38 9.09
CA ASN A 284 12.92 10.19 10.36
C ASN A 284 12.37 11.10 11.48
N HIS A 285 11.57 12.11 11.16
CA HIS A 285 10.82 12.87 12.16
C HIS A 285 9.56 12.13 12.66
N TYR A 286 9.12 11.09 11.95
CA TYR A 286 7.87 10.37 12.24
C TYR A 286 8.10 8.97 12.79
N SER A 287 9.08 8.25 12.24
CA SER A 287 9.38 6.89 12.67
C SER A 287 10.84 6.55 12.45
N LYS A 288 11.35 5.53 13.12
CA LYS A 288 12.67 4.94 12.84
C LYS A 288 12.72 3.46 13.18
N ASN A 289 13.74 2.77 12.66
CA ASN A 289 14.11 1.45 13.16
C ASN A 289 14.83 1.58 14.51
N MET A 290 14.83 0.50 15.28
CA MET A 290 15.80 0.34 16.37
C MET A 290 17.21 0.35 15.77
N ASP A 291 17.99 1.35 16.15
CA ASP A 291 19.40 1.45 15.82
C ASP A 291 20.20 0.78 16.95
N ASN A 292 20.94 -0.26 16.63
CA ASN A 292 21.82 -0.95 17.59
C ASN A 292 23.28 -0.47 17.48
N GLY A 293 23.57 0.53 16.65
CA GLY A 293 24.91 1.08 16.43
C GLY A 293 25.88 0.11 15.74
N ASN A 294 25.41 -1.05 15.26
CA ASN A 294 26.26 -2.06 14.65
C ASN A 294 26.23 -1.94 13.11
N PRO A 295 27.30 -1.43 12.48
CA PRO A 295 27.38 -1.32 11.02
C PRO A 295 27.36 -2.69 10.31
N ASP A 296 27.80 -3.75 11.00
CA ASP A 296 27.86 -5.12 10.49
C ASP A 296 26.56 -5.90 10.70
N GLN A 297 25.52 -5.27 11.27
CA GLN A 297 24.24 -5.93 11.47
C GLN A 297 23.69 -6.42 10.11
N LYS A 298 23.48 -7.73 9.98
CA LYS A 298 22.80 -8.31 8.83
C LYS A 298 21.34 -7.87 8.82
N LEU A 299 20.92 -7.21 7.74
CA LEU A 299 19.54 -6.79 7.55
C LEU A 299 18.71 -7.93 6.97
N ASP A 300 17.50 -8.11 7.49
CA ASP A 300 16.51 -9.02 6.89
C ASP A 300 16.09 -8.50 5.51
N VAL A 301 15.75 -9.40 4.59
CA VAL A 301 15.29 -9.07 3.23
C VAL A 301 13.80 -8.73 3.17
N HIS A 302 13.03 -9.12 4.19
CA HIS A 302 11.60 -8.82 4.28
C HIS A 302 11.37 -7.35 4.58
N GLY A 303 10.69 -6.68 3.64
CA GLY A 303 10.29 -5.29 3.79
C GLY A 303 11.44 -4.31 3.98
N ASN A 304 12.70 -4.65 3.73
CA ASN A 304 13.87 -3.79 3.99
C ASN A 304 14.73 -3.53 2.73
N GLN A 305 14.07 -3.42 1.58
CA GLN A 305 14.73 -3.16 0.30
C GLN A 305 15.52 -1.84 0.33
N TYR A 306 15.02 -0.81 1.01
CA TYR A 306 15.72 0.46 1.22
C TYR A 306 17.04 0.25 1.96
N GLY A 307 17.02 -0.38 3.14
CA GLY A 307 18.22 -0.56 3.95
C GLY A 307 19.30 -1.40 3.27
N LEU A 308 18.90 -2.39 2.46
CA LEU A 308 19.82 -3.19 1.66
C LEU A 308 20.36 -2.41 0.45
N LEU A 309 19.51 -1.64 -0.25
CA LEU A 309 19.90 -0.82 -1.38
C LEU A 309 20.92 0.25 -0.97
N THR A 310 20.70 0.94 0.16
CA THR A 310 21.62 1.99 0.63
C THR A 310 23.00 1.47 0.99
N ARG A 311 23.14 0.17 1.26
CA ARG A 311 24.42 -0.50 1.50
C ARG A 311 25.13 -0.96 0.22
N SER A 312 24.47 -0.94 -0.92
CA SER A 312 25.04 -1.36 -2.21
C SER A 312 26.03 -0.33 -2.74
N GLU A 313 27.16 -0.79 -3.29
CA GLU A 313 28.21 0.11 -3.80
C GLU A 313 27.71 0.99 -4.96
N CYS A 314 26.91 0.44 -5.87
CA CYS A 314 26.33 1.21 -6.98
C CYS A 314 25.44 2.36 -6.49
N PHE A 315 24.73 2.17 -5.37
CA PHE A 315 23.88 3.21 -4.77
C PHE A 315 24.71 4.29 -4.09
N LYS A 316 25.77 3.91 -3.36
CA LYS A 316 26.69 4.87 -2.72
C LYS A 316 27.41 5.74 -3.75
N GLN A 317 27.76 5.16 -4.91
CA GLN A 317 28.47 5.85 -5.99
C GLN A 317 27.55 6.67 -6.91
N THR A 318 26.24 6.44 -6.88
CA THR A 318 25.28 7.13 -7.77
C THR A 318 24.38 8.07 -6.98
N ALA A 319 24.76 9.35 -6.92
CA ALA A 319 24.05 10.37 -6.15
C ALA A 319 22.60 10.64 -6.57
N THR A 320 22.18 10.19 -7.76
CA THR A 320 20.82 10.36 -8.29
C THR A 320 19.96 9.11 -8.16
N MET A 321 20.53 7.95 -7.83
CA MET A 321 19.83 6.66 -7.81
C MET A 321 18.81 6.60 -6.66
N ASP A 322 17.60 6.17 -7.00
CA ASP A 322 16.50 5.92 -6.07
C ASP A 322 15.70 4.68 -6.50
N CYS A 323 14.59 4.39 -5.80
CA CYS A 323 13.76 3.21 -6.10
C CYS A 323 13.16 3.26 -7.52
N SER A 324 12.75 4.45 -7.97
CA SER A 324 12.13 4.67 -9.29
C SER A 324 13.11 4.64 -10.47
N THR A 325 14.41 4.70 -10.17
CA THR A 325 15.47 4.46 -11.17
C THR A 325 15.26 3.08 -11.82
N CYS A 326 14.88 2.09 -11.02
CA CYS A 326 14.66 0.72 -11.47
C CYS A 326 13.15 0.38 -11.60
N HIS A 327 12.32 0.78 -10.64
CA HIS A 327 10.92 0.34 -10.58
C HIS A 327 9.93 1.38 -11.09
N ASP A 328 8.89 0.95 -11.80
CA ASP A 328 7.69 1.76 -12.03
C ASP A 328 6.64 1.34 -11.00
N PRO A 329 6.31 2.21 -10.01
CA PRO A 329 5.36 1.86 -8.96
C PRO A 329 3.93 1.68 -9.50
N HIS A 330 3.63 2.17 -10.71
CA HIS A 330 2.31 2.10 -11.32
C HIS A 330 2.10 0.84 -12.17
N ARG A 331 3.14 0.03 -12.41
CA ARG A 331 3.06 -1.11 -13.34
C ARG A 331 3.52 -2.40 -12.69
N LYS A 332 2.85 -3.50 -13.04
CA LYS A 332 3.29 -4.85 -12.67
C LYS A 332 4.52 -5.24 -13.52
N GLN A 333 5.70 -5.22 -12.90
CA GLN A 333 6.97 -5.55 -13.56
C GLN A 333 7.54 -6.92 -13.16
N ARG A 334 6.93 -7.59 -12.18
CA ARG A 334 7.39 -8.89 -11.67
C ARG A 334 7.54 -9.91 -12.81
N GLY A 335 8.69 -10.56 -12.88
CA GLY A 335 9.02 -11.54 -13.91
C GLY A 335 9.55 -10.95 -15.22
N ASN A 336 9.66 -9.63 -15.36
CA ASN A 336 10.18 -8.99 -16.57
C ASN A 336 11.72 -8.81 -16.49
N ALA A 337 12.46 -9.89 -16.73
CA ALA A 337 13.93 -9.88 -16.68
C ALA A 337 14.53 -8.87 -17.69
N VAL A 338 13.99 -8.78 -18.90
CA VAL A 338 14.46 -7.84 -19.94
C VAL A 338 14.39 -6.39 -19.45
N TYR A 339 13.27 -6.00 -18.84
CA TYR A 339 13.11 -4.67 -18.27
C TYR A 339 14.16 -4.40 -17.17
N PHE A 340 14.33 -5.31 -16.21
CA PHE A 340 15.30 -5.09 -15.13
C PHE A 340 16.75 -5.07 -15.62
N ASN A 341 17.12 -5.96 -16.55
CA ASN A 341 18.44 -5.95 -17.18
C ASN A 341 18.74 -4.61 -17.85
N SER A 342 17.76 -4.01 -18.54
CA SER A 342 17.95 -2.69 -19.16
C SER A 342 18.25 -1.58 -18.16
N LYS A 343 17.75 -1.68 -16.92
CA LYS A 343 18.07 -0.75 -15.82
C LYS A 343 19.49 -0.89 -15.31
N CYS A 344 20.02 -2.11 -15.30
CA CYS A 344 21.43 -2.33 -15.00
C CYS A 344 22.29 -1.77 -16.15
N ILE A 345 21.96 -2.13 -17.39
CA ILE A 345 22.75 -1.77 -18.59
C ILE A 345 22.79 -0.25 -18.79
N SER A 346 21.77 0.53 -18.39
CA SER A 346 21.81 1.99 -18.50
C SER A 346 22.99 2.64 -17.75
N CYS A 347 23.58 1.98 -16.76
CA CYS A 347 24.78 2.43 -16.06
C CYS A 347 26.02 1.55 -16.36
N HIS A 348 25.83 0.37 -16.95
CA HIS A 348 26.85 -0.66 -17.16
C HIS A 348 27.15 -0.94 -18.65
N ALA A 349 26.95 0.05 -19.54
CA ALA A 349 26.90 -0.15 -20.99
C ALA A 349 28.26 -0.38 -21.72
N GLU A 350 29.42 0.03 -21.18
CA GLU A 350 30.68 -0.01 -21.95
C GLU A 350 31.91 -0.49 -21.15
N GLY A 351 32.71 -1.38 -21.74
CA GLY A 351 34.09 -1.70 -21.35
C GLY A 351 34.31 -2.54 -20.09
N LYS A 352 33.28 -2.77 -19.28
CA LYS A 352 33.31 -3.68 -18.12
C LYS A 352 32.51 -4.92 -18.46
N THR A 353 33.13 -6.08 -18.34
CA THR A 353 32.57 -7.42 -18.60
C THR A 353 31.06 -7.50 -18.29
N VAL A 354 30.22 -7.57 -19.33
CA VAL A 354 28.75 -7.58 -19.21
C VAL A 354 28.26 -8.86 -18.51
N CYS A 355 29.01 -9.95 -18.64
CA CYS A 355 28.89 -11.15 -17.85
C CYS A 355 30.21 -11.92 -17.94
N SER A 356 30.86 -12.20 -16.81
CA SER A 356 32.11 -12.98 -16.79
C SER A 356 31.88 -14.48 -16.88
N ASN A 357 30.63 -14.95 -16.85
CA ASN A 357 30.33 -16.37 -16.81
C ASN A 357 30.21 -16.97 -18.21
N MET A 358 31.06 -17.95 -18.52
CA MET A 358 31.08 -18.63 -19.81
C MET A 358 29.97 -19.67 -19.88
N GLY A 359 28.81 -19.31 -20.43
CA GLY A 359 27.80 -20.11 -21.17
C GLY A 359 27.45 -21.58 -20.86
N THR A 360 28.07 -22.27 -19.91
CA THR A 360 27.90 -23.71 -19.65
C THR A 360 27.15 -24.00 -18.34
N ASP A 361 26.94 -22.99 -17.50
CA ASP A 361 26.13 -23.13 -16.30
C ASP A 361 24.65 -23.19 -16.67
N LYS A 362 24.03 -24.35 -16.43
CA LYS A 362 22.58 -24.57 -16.57
C LYS A 362 21.73 -23.60 -15.71
N HIS A 363 22.36 -22.86 -14.80
CA HIS A 363 21.76 -21.85 -13.94
C HIS A 363 21.73 -20.44 -14.55
N ILE A 364 22.40 -20.19 -15.68
CA ILE A 364 22.34 -18.91 -16.40
C ILE A 364 21.02 -18.86 -17.17
N MET A 365 19.93 -18.57 -16.46
CA MET A 365 18.64 -18.25 -17.06
C MET A 365 18.79 -16.92 -17.82
N ALA A 366 19.07 -16.99 -19.13
CA ALA A 366 18.85 -15.91 -20.09
C ALA A 366 19.47 -14.53 -19.77
N ASN A 367 20.73 -14.47 -19.31
CA ASN A 367 21.43 -13.21 -18.99
C ASN A 367 20.70 -12.35 -17.95
N ASN A 368 20.07 -12.96 -16.94
CA ASN A 368 19.34 -12.23 -15.90
C ASN A 368 20.28 -11.66 -14.82
N CYS A 369 20.57 -10.35 -14.86
CA CYS A 369 21.52 -9.70 -13.94
C CYS A 369 21.14 -9.93 -12.47
N ILE A 370 19.84 -9.91 -12.17
CA ILE A 370 19.35 -9.99 -10.80
C ILE A 370 19.51 -11.40 -10.20
N THR A 371 19.63 -12.47 -10.99
CA THR A 371 19.85 -13.83 -10.46
C THR A 371 21.19 -13.94 -9.73
N CYS A 372 22.24 -13.29 -10.26
CA CYS A 372 23.58 -13.32 -9.68
C CYS A 372 23.85 -12.13 -8.73
N HIS A 373 23.42 -10.92 -9.11
CA HIS A 373 23.73 -9.70 -8.37
C HIS A 373 22.71 -9.34 -7.29
N MET A 374 21.56 -10.01 -7.29
CA MET A 374 20.48 -9.83 -6.33
C MET A 374 19.83 -11.20 -6.02
N PRO A 375 20.57 -12.19 -5.49
CA PRO A 375 20.01 -13.51 -5.22
C PRO A 375 18.90 -13.47 -4.16
N THR A 376 18.06 -14.50 -4.14
CA THR A 376 17.09 -14.64 -3.05
C THR A 376 17.74 -15.18 -1.78
N THR A 377 17.36 -14.60 -0.64
CA THR A 377 17.80 -15.00 0.69
C THR A 377 16.58 -15.37 1.55
N PRO A 378 16.66 -16.37 2.44
CA PRO A 378 15.60 -16.63 3.40
C PRO A 378 15.41 -15.43 4.34
N SER A 379 14.16 -15.02 4.55
CA SER A 379 13.79 -14.09 5.61
C SER A 379 13.76 -14.81 6.96
N GLN A 380 14.24 -14.14 8.01
CA GLN A 380 14.11 -14.57 9.40
C GLN A 380 12.80 -14.09 10.01
N ALA A 381 12.22 -13.01 9.48
CA ALA A 381 10.96 -12.43 9.95
C ALA A 381 9.70 -13.10 9.36
N MET A 382 9.81 -13.69 8.17
CA MET A 382 8.70 -14.39 7.52
C MET A 382 8.95 -15.89 7.48
N MET A 383 8.22 -16.62 8.32
CA MET A 383 8.24 -18.07 8.38
C MET A 383 6.81 -18.60 8.49
N VAL A 384 6.51 -19.71 7.82
CA VAL A 384 5.20 -20.37 7.85
C VAL A 384 5.36 -21.86 8.07
N GLN A 385 4.41 -22.46 8.78
CA GLN A 385 4.30 -23.92 8.87
C GLN A 385 3.35 -24.43 7.79
N LEU A 386 3.83 -25.33 6.94
CA LEU A 386 3.06 -25.85 5.79
C LEU A 386 2.19 -27.05 6.15
N THR A 387 2.68 -27.92 7.04
CA THR A 387 1.94 -29.09 7.52
C THR A 387 2.12 -29.26 9.02
N LYS A 388 1.22 -30.00 9.68
CA LYS A 388 1.24 -30.30 11.12
C LYS A 388 2.63 -30.67 11.69
N ASP A 389 3.38 -31.48 10.95
CA ASP A 389 4.69 -32.01 11.37
C ASP A 389 5.89 -31.35 10.67
N SER A 390 5.67 -30.32 9.83
CA SER A 390 6.77 -29.64 9.13
C SER A 390 7.46 -28.62 10.04
N LEU A 391 8.76 -28.46 9.85
CA LEU A 391 9.47 -27.27 10.33
C LEU A 391 8.93 -26.01 9.65
N GLU A 392 9.11 -24.87 10.31
CA GLU A 392 8.79 -23.58 9.70
C GLU A 392 9.66 -23.36 8.45
N THR A 393 9.01 -22.91 7.38
CA THR A 393 9.61 -22.64 6.08
C THR A 393 9.72 -21.13 5.88
N SER A 394 10.94 -20.67 5.62
CA SER A 394 11.22 -19.26 5.34
C SER A 394 10.80 -18.86 3.93
N PHE A 395 10.36 -17.60 3.78
CA PHE A 395 10.16 -17.01 2.47
C PHE A 395 11.48 -16.50 1.90
N ASN A 396 11.89 -17.07 0.76
CA ASN A 396 13.02 -16.55 -0.01
C ASN A 396 12.66 -15.23 -0.68
N ILE A 397 13.30 -14.14 -0.28
CA ILE A 397 13.08 -12.79 -0.81
C ILE A 397 14.34 -12.29 -1.50
N ARG A 398 14.16 -11.64 -2.64
CA ARG A 398 15.24 -11.09 -3.43
C ARG A 398 15.95 -9.96 -2.68
N THR A 399 17.24 -10.12 -2.43
CA THR A 399 18.04 -9.08 -1.78
C THR A 399 18.10 -7.84 -2.67
N HIS A 400 18.11 -6.67 -2.03
CA HIS A 400 18.42 -5.40 -2.71
C HIS A 400 19.82 -4.90 -2.36
N LEU A 401 20.63 -5.75 -1.72
CA LEU A 401 22.06 -5.52 -1.57
C LEU A 401 22.71 -5.95 -2.88
N ILE A 402 22.81 -5.04 -3.83
CA ILE A 402 23.35 -5.29 -5.16
C ILE A 402 24.86 -5.43 -5.04
N GLY A 403 25.40 -6.58 -5.45
CA GLY A 403 26.81 -6.90 -5.27
C GLY A 403 27.25 -8.10 -6.09
N ILE A 404 28.47 -8.56 -5.85
CA ILE A 404 28.98 -9.81 -6.44
C ILE A 404 28.89 -10.88 -5.36
N TYR A 405 28.24 -12.00 -5.69
CA TYR A 405 27.99 -13.10 -4.78
C TYR A 405 28.64 -14.38 -5.29
N ASP A 406 29.02 -15.27 -4.37
CA ASP A 406 29.50 -16.61 -4.69
C ASP A 406 28.44 -17.39 -5.49
N GLN A 407 28.90 -18.24 -6.41
CA GLN A 407 28.02 -18.96 -7.35
C GLN A 407 26.96 -19.82 -6.65
N GLU A 408 27.29 -20.37 -5.48
CA GLU A 408 26.39 -21.22 -4.67
C GLU A 408 25.12 -20.50 -4.19
N LEU A 409 25.16 -19.15 -4.18
CA LEU A 409 24.07 -18.29 -3.76
C LEU A 409 23.18 -17.86 -4.93
N TRP A 410 23.56 -18.13 -6.18
CA TRP A 410 22.79 -17.73 -7.35
C TRP A 410 21.51 -18.56 -7.44
N ARG A 411 20.41 -17.99 -6.94
CA ARG A 411 19.09 -18.61 -6.85
C ARG A 411 18.02 -17.59 -7.20
N ASP A 412 16.96 -18.06 -7.85
CA ASP A 412 15.87 -17.21 -8.33
C ASP A 412 14.72 -16.99 -7.35
#